data_AF-A2SPB3-F1
#
_entry.id   AF-A2SPB3-F1
#
_cell.length_a   1.000
_cell.length_b   1.000
_cell.length_c   1.000
_cell.angle_alpha   90.00
_cell.angle_beta   90.00
_cell.angle_gamma   90.00
#
_symmetry.space_group_name_H-M   'P 1'
#
loop_
_entity.id
_entity.type
_entity.pdbx_description
1 polymer ?
#
loop_
_entity_poly.entity_id
_entity_poly.type
_entity_poly.pdbx_seq_one_letter_code
_entity_poly.pdbx_strand_id
1 'polypeptide(L)'
;MKESQFGFEYTWSDLEPIRALTVVVLAGQVAGAAAGVLVPQFADWFKSLWFGGAIATFPAFLVGLIVQSRWRPGSLGQNKVMVRRLGLVAAALTVFAFAMPVLELKFGKHTG
;
A
#
# COMPACT_ATOMS: atom_id res chain seq x y z
N MET A 1 0.37 -4.39 26.28
CA MET A 1 1.43 -5.17 25.62
C MET A 1 1.59 -6.47 26.36
N LYS A 2 1.26 -7.60 25.74
CA LYS A 2 1.58 -8.94 26.27
C LYS A 2 2.67 -9.52 25.38
N GLU A 3 3.85 -9.74 25.93
CA GLU A 3 4.91 -10.51 25.28
C GLU A 3 4.54 -12.00 25.37
N SER A 4 4.41 -12.65 24.23
CA SER A 4 4.31 -14.10 24.09
C SER A 4 5.60 -14.60 23.46
N GLN A 5 6.09 -15.74 23.95
CA GLN A 5 7.37 -16.36 23.59
C GLN A 5 7.50 -16.78 22.11
N PHE A 6 6.45 -16.59 21.28
CA PHE A 6 6.39 -17.06 19.88
C PHE A 6 6.06 -16.00 18.82
N GLY A 7 6.16 -14.70 19.16
CA GLY A 7 6.03 -13.64 18.16
C GLY A 7 4.66 -12.99 18.15
N PHE A 8 4.70 -11.66 18.22
CA PHE A 8 3.65 -10.66 18.14
C PHE A 8 2.28 -11.13 17.61
N GLU A 9 1.32 -11.37 18.50
CA GLU A 9 -0.11 -11.34 18.16
C GLU A 9 -0.51 -9.87 17.95
N TYR A 10 -0.70 -9.50 16.68
CA TYR A 10 -1.32 -8.22 16.33
C TYR A 10 -2.84 -8.40 16.34
N THR A 11 -3.49 -7.86 17.35
CA THR A 11 -4.95 -7.82 17.41
C THR A 11 -5.46 -6.58 16.67
N TRP A 12 -6.70 -6.62 16.17
CA TRP A 12 -7.35 -5.44 15.57
C TRP A 12 -7.40 -4.22 16.51
N SER A 13 -7.35 -4.44 17.82
CA SER A 13 -7.22 -3.40 18.85
C SER A 13 -5.87 -2.67 18.82
N ASP A 14 -4.79 -3.31 18.35
CA ASP A 14 -3.48 -2.68 18.23
C ASP A 14 -3.38 -1.76 17.01
N LEU A 15 -4.25 -1.97 16.01
CA LEU A 15 -4.42 -1.10 14.84
C LEU A 15 -5.39 0.04 15.07
N GLU A 16 -6.12 0.06 16.20
CA GLU A 16 -7.08 1.10 16.52
C GLU A 16 -6.52 2.55 16.37
N PRO A 17 -5.25 2.83 16.71
CA PRO A 17 -4.70 4.17 16.57
C PRO A 17 -4.51 4.62 15.11
N ILE A 18 -4.45 3.70 14.15
CA ILE A 18 -4.23 3.99 12.72
C ILE A 18 -5.29 3.35 11.81
N ARG A 19 -6.41 2.92 12.37
CA ARG A 19 -7.41 2.11 11.66
C ARG A 19 -7.96 2.81 10.42
N ALA A 20 -8.23 4.11 10.48
CA ALA A 20 -8.75 4.82 9.32
C ALA A 20 -7.70 4.92 8.21
N LEU A 21 -6.42 5.16 8.55
CA LEU A 21 -5.31 5.08 7.60
C LEU A 21 -5.25 3.71 6.92
N THR A 22 -5.26 2.62 7.69
CA THR A 22 -5.20 1.25 7.15
C THR A 22 -6.39 0.94 6.24
N VAL A 23 -7.61 1.30 6.65
CA VAL A 23 -8.82 1.07 5.85
C VAL A 23 -8.77 1.84 4.54
N VAL A 24 -8.34 3.10 4.54
CA VAL A 24 -8.23 3.91 3.32
C VAL A 24 -7.16 3.33 2.38
N VAL A 25 -6.01 2.89 2.90
CA VAL A 25 -4.96 2.25 2.10
C VAL A 25 -5.48 0.96 1.46
N LEU A 26 -6.16 0.10 2.22
CA LEU A 26 -6.73 -1.15 1.69
C LEU A 26 -7.80 -0.88 0.64
N ALA A 27 -8.71 0.07 0.90
CA ALA A 27 -9.74 0.45 -0.06
C ALA A 27 -9.12 0.99 -1.36
N GLY A 28 -8.08 1.83 -1.26
CA GLY A 28 -7.35 2.34 -2.40
C GLY A 28 -6.60 1.26 -3.18
N GLN A 29 -5.99 0.29 -2.50
CA GLN A 29 -5.36 -0.86 -3.14
C GLN A 29 -6.36 -1.71 -3.92
N VAL A 30 -7.52 -2.01 -3.33
CA VAL A 30 -8.57 -2.79 -3.99
C VAL A 30 -9.11 -2.03 -5.20
N ALA A 31 -9.37 -0.72 -5.07
CA ALA A 31 -9.82 0.12 -6.17
C ALA A 31 -8.77 0.22 -7.30
N GLY A 32 -7.49 0.39 -6.94
CA GLY A 32 -6.38 0.41 -7.89
C GLY A 32 -6.19 -0.92 -8.60
N ALA A 33 -6.27 -2.04 -7.87
CA ALA A 33 -6.19 -3.37 -8.44
C ALA A 33 -7.34 -3.64 -9.42
N ALA A 34 -8.56 -3.26 -9.05
CA ALA A 34 -9.71 -3.33 -9.94
C ALA A 34 -9.51 -2.47 -11.20
N ALA A 35 -9.02 -1.23 -11.05
CA ALA A 35 -8.70 -0.37 -12.19
C ALA A 35 -7.61 -0.98 -13.08
N GLY A 36 -6.60 -1.62 -12.51
CA GLY A 36 -5.54 -2.32 -13.24
C GLY A 36 -6.04 -3.52 -14.05
N VAL A 37 -7.08 -4.22 -13.57
CA VAL A 37 -7.74 -5.28 -14.35
C VAL A 37 -8.61 -4.71 -15.47
N LEU A 38 -9.32 -3.61 -15.20
CA LEU A 38 -10.22 -2.97 -16.18
C LEU A 38 -9.47 -2.23 -17.29
N VAL A 39 -8.29 -1.67 -16.97
CA VAL A 39 -7.40 -0.97 -17.91
C VAL A 39 -6.02 -1.61 -17.82
N PRO A 40 -5.81 -2.76 -18.50
CA PRO A 40 -4.59 -3.54 -18.37
C PRO A 40 -3.39 -2.83 -19.00
N GLN A 41 -2.33 -2.68 -18.21
CA GLN A 41 -1.05 -2.13 -18.65
C GLN A 41 -0.08 -3.23 -19.16
N PHE A 42 -0.33 -4.47 -18.76
CA PHE A 42 0.47 -5.64 -19.08
C PHE A 42 -0.42 -6.76 -19.66
N ALA A 43 0.16 -7.60 -20.54
CA ALA A 43 -0.55 -8.73 -21.13
C ALA A 43 -0.96 -9.79 -20.09
N ASP A 44 -0.18 -9.92 -19.01
CA ASP A 44 -0.50 -10.77 -17.88
C ASP A 44 -1.49 -10.05 -16.93
N TRP A 45 -2.64 -10.67 -16.70
CA TRP A 45 -3.72 -10.09 -15.89
C TRP A 45 -3.30 -9.90 -14.42
N PHE A 46 -2.47 -10.79 -13.87
CA PHE A 46 -1.99 -10.71 -12.50
C PHE A 46 -0.98 -9.57 -12.35
N LYS A 47 -0.08 -9.37 -13.31
CA LYS A 47 0.82 -8.20 -13.34
C LYS A 47 0.04 -6.88 -13.39
N SER A 48 -0.99 -6.81 -14.24
CA SER A 48 -1.86 -5.61 -14.35
C SER A 48 -2.64 -5.32 -13.06
N LEU A 49 -3.18 -6.36 -12.42
CA LEU A 49 -3.83 -6.25 -11.10
C LEU A 49 -2.86 -5.75 -10.03
N TRP A 50 -1.68 -6.38 -9.94
CA TRP A 50 -0.65 -6.02 -8.96
C TRP A 50 -0.15 -4.59 -9.17
N PHE A 51 0.12 -4.20 -10.42
CA PHE A 51 0.52 -2.85 -10.78
C PHE A 51 -0.51 -1.82 -10.33
N GLY A 52 -1.78 -2.02 -10.67
CA GLY A 52 -2.87 -1.12 -10.29
C GLY A 52 -2.96 -0.91 -8.79
N GLY A 53 -2.89 -1.99 -8.00
CA GLY A 53 -2.89 -1.90 -6.54
C GLY A 53 -1.65 -1.18 -5.98
N ALA A 54 -0.48 -1.49 -6.53
CA ALA A 54 0.80 -0.91 -6.08
C ALA A 54 0.90 0.60 -6.38
N ILE A 55 0.45 1.07 -7.55
CA ILE A 55 0.45 2.52 -7.86
C ILE A 55 -0.56 3.28 -7.01
N ALA A 56 -1.70 2.68 -6.67
CA ALA A 56 -2.75 3.31 -5.87
C ALA A 56 -2.41 3.36 -4.37
N THR A 57 -1.46 2.53 -3.91
CA THR A 57 -1.10 2.41 -2.49
C THR A 57 -0.60 3.74 -1.91
N PHE A 58 0.33 4.43 -2.57
CA PHE A 58 0.89 5.67 -2.04
C PHE A 58 -0.12 6.86 -2.04
N PRO A 59 -0.88 7.13 -3.12
CA PRO A 59 -1.97 8.09 -3.07
C PRO A 59 -2.99 7.78 -1.96
N ALA A 60 -3.38 6.51 -1.81
CA ALA A 60 -4.31 6.09 -0.76
C ALA A 60 -3.72 6.30 0.64
N PHE A 61 -2.42 6.07 0.83
CA PHE A 61 -1.72 6.40 2.08
C PHE A 61 -1.80 7.90 2.39
N LEU A 62 -1.56 8.78 1.42
CA LEU A 62 -1.67 10.23 1.60
C LEU A 62 -3.10 10.66 1.97
N VAL A 63 -4.11 10.12 1.28
CA VAL A 63 -5.52 10.36 1.61
C VAL A 63 -5.83 9.84 3.02
N GLY A 64 -5.34 8.65 3.36
CA GLY A 64 -5.51 8.05 4.68
C GLY A 64 -4.88 8.88 5.79
N LEU A 65 -3.74 9.54 5.56
CA LEU A 65 -3.16 10.49 6.52
C LEU A 65 -4.07 11.70 6.76
N ILE A 66 -4.68 12.23 5.70
CA ILE A 66 -5.62 13.35 5.78
C ILE A 66 -6.88 12.92 6.54
N VAL A 67 -7.44 11.76 6.21
CA VAL A 67 -8.62 11.21 6.90
C VAL A 67 -8.32 10.94 8.37
N GLN A 68 -7.20 10.28 8.67
CA GLN A 68 -6.78 9.96 10.04
C GLN A 68 -6.51 11.22 10.86
N SER A 69 -5.87 12.25 10.29
CA SER A 69 -5.60 13.51 10.99
C SER A 69 -6.88 14.27 11.33
N ARG A 70 -7.92 14.17 10.50
CA ARG A 70 -9.24 14.77 10.76
C ARG A 70 -10.08 14.00 11.77
N TRP A 71 -10.09 12.66 11.69
CA TRP A 71 -10.97 11.84 12.53
C TRP A 71 -10.39 11.51 13.90
N ARG A 72 -9.06 11.39 14.01
CA ARG A 72 -8.35 11.10 15.26
C ARG A 72 -7.10 12.00 15.38
N PRO A 73 -7.28 13.31 15.62
CA PRO A 73 -6.16 14.23 15.79
C PRO A 73 -5.23 13.75 16.91
N GLY A 74 -3.91 13.83 16.70
CA GLY A 74 -2.89 13.39 17.67
C GLY A 74 -2.48 11.91 17.55
N SER A 75 -3.33 11.03 17.00
CA SER A 75 -3.02 9.59 16.86
C SER A 75 -1.80 9.30 15.99
N LEU A 76 -1.63 10.06 14.90
CA LEU A 76 -0.47 10.01 14.01
C LEU A 76 0.83 10.36 14.74
N GLY A 77 0.77 11.33 15.67
CA GLY A 77 1.91 11.79 16.44
C GLY A 77 2.37 10.78 17.48
N GLN A 78 1.45 10.02 18.05
CA GLN A 78 1.74 8.93 18.99
C GLN A 78 2.29 7.69 18.29
N ASN A 79 1.96 7.50 16.99
CA ASN A 79 2.32 6.29 16.22
C ASN A 79 3.26 6.59 15.04
N LYS A 80 4.09 7.63 15.16
CA LYS A 80 4.98 8.12 14.07
C LYS A 80 5.83 7.02 13.42
N VAL A 81 6.35 6.07 14.21
CA VAL A 81 7.20 4.98 13.69
C VAL A 81 6.39 4.07 12.77
N MET A 82 5.18 3.68 13.17
CA MET A 82 4.32 2.80 12.38
C MET A 82 3.83 3.48 11.10
N VAL A 83 3.41 4.75 11.22
CA VAL A 83 3.00 5.58 10.07
C VAL A 83 4.16 5.75 9.09
N ARG A 84 5.38 6.00 9.56
CA ARG A 84 6.57 6.13 8.70
C ARG A 84 6.91 4.82 7.99
N ARG A 85 6.85 3.68 8.69
CA ARG A 85 7.07 2.36 8.07
C ARG A 85 6.03 2.08 6.99
N LEU A 86 4.74 2.33 7.26
CA LEU A 86 3.67 2.20 6.28
C LEU A 86 3.90 3.11 5.06
N GLY A 87 4.31 4.35 5.29
CA GLY A 87 4.63 5.29 4.21
C GLY A 87 5.82 4.83 3.35
N LEU A 88 6.86 4.26 3.98
CA LEU A 88 8.02 3.71 3.26
C LEU A 88 7.62 2.49 2.42
N VAL A 89 6.81 1.58 2.96
CA VAL A 89 6.30 0.42 2.21
C VAL A 89 5.44 0.89 1.04
N ALA A 90 4.53 1.84 1.28
CA ALA A 90 3.69 2.41 0.24
C ALA A 90 4.51 3.06 -0.88
N ALA A 91 5.51 3.87 -0.53
CA ALA A 91 6.41 4.50 -1.49
C ALA A 91 7.23 3.47 -2.26
N ALA A 92 7.80 2.47 -1.57
CA ALA A 92 8.58 1.41 -2.22
C ALA A 92 7.75 0.60 -3.23
N LEU A 93 6.51 0.23 -2.87
CA LEU A 93 5.60 -0.47 -3.78
C LEU A 93 5.28 0.37 -5.02
N THR A 94 4.96 1.65 -4.82
CA THR A 94 4.66 2.55 -5.94
C THR A 94 5.88 2.78 -6.83
N VAL A 95 7.08 3.00 -6.26
CA VAL A 95 8.33 3.14 -7.03
C VAL A 95 8.62 1.88 -7.84
N PHE A 96 8.47 0.69 -7.23
CA PHE A 96 8.67 -0.57 -7.94
C PHE A 96 7.66 -0.72 -9.09
N ALA A 97 6.40 -0.37 -8.85
CA ALA A 97 5.37 -0.40 -9.89
C ALA A 97 5.73 0.50 -11.08
N PHE A 98 6.24 1.72 -10.84
CA PHE A 98 6.73 2.60 -11.91
C PHE A 98 7.98 2.07 -12.62
N ALA A 99 8.82 1.27 -11.94
CA ALA A 99 9.98 0.65 -12.56
C ALA A 99 9.61 -0.54 -13.46
N MET A 100 8.50 -1.24 -13.21
CA MET A 100 8.12 -2.45 -13.97
C MET A 100 8.02 -2.25 -15.48
N PRO A 101 7.34 -1.21 -16.02
CA PRO A 101 7.29 -0.99 -17.47
C PRO A 101 8.69 -0.81 -18.09
N VAL A 102 9.59 -0.14 -17.37
CA VAL A 102 10.97 0.11 -17.84
C VAL A 102 11.79 -1.18 -17.84
N LEU A 103 11.61 -2.04 -16.83
CA LEU A 103 12.28 -3.34 -16.76
C LEU A 103 11.77 -4.28 -17.84
N GLU A 104 10.47 -4.33 -18.11
CA GLU A 104 9.89 -5.18 -19.15
C GLU A 104 10.33 -4.74 -20.55
N LEU A 105 10.44 -3.42 -20.79
CA LEU A 105 11.00 -2.89 -22.05
C LEU A 105 12.48 -3.25 -22.26
N LYS A 106 13.29 -3.30 -21.19
CA LYS A 106 14.72 -3.61 -21.28
C LYS A 106 15.00 -5.11 -21.38
N PHE A 107 14.26 -5.94 -20.65
CA PHE A 107 14.54 -7.38 -20.56
C PHE A 107 13.62 -8.25 -21.41
N GLY A 108 12.45 -7.75 -21.82
CA GLY A 108 11.52 -8.47 -22.71
C GLY A 108 11.99 -8.57 -24.17
N LYS A 109 13.01 -7.81 -24.57
CA LYS A 109 13.60 -7.88 -25.92
C LYS A 109 14.46 -9.12 -26.19
N HIS A 110 14.78 -9.92 -25.17
CA HIS A 110 15.66 -11.09 -25.32
C HIS A 110 14.92 -12.44 -25.36
N THR A 111 13.59 -12.43 -25.35
CA THR A 111 12.76 -13.65 -25.34
C THR A 111 11.77 -13.73 -26.50
N GLY A 112 11.97 -12.93 -27.56
CA GLY A 112 11.18 -12.97 -28.80
C GLY A 112 12.02 -13.43 -29.98
#